data_AF-A0A7K6SNC8-F1
#
_entry.id   AF-A0A7K6SNC8-F1
#
_cell.length_a   1.000
_cell.length_b   1.000
_cell.length_c   1.000
_cell.angle_alpha   90.00
_cell.angle_beta   90.00
_cell.angle_gamma   90.00
#
_symmetry.space_group_name_H-M   'P 1'
#
loop_
_entity.id
_entity.type
_entity.pdbx_description
1 polymer ?
#
loop_
_entity_poly.entity_id
_entity_poly.type
_entity_poly.pdbx_seq_one_letter_code
_entity_poly.pdbx_strand_id
1 'polypeptide(L)' 'PPQTALLEPKRSLALGVFLKQVKRPVRQIVQDIQDGVGAPYGAEKLLELSRLLPGAAEVRAGVGGPPAAPPDP' A
#
# COMPACT_ATOMS: atom_id res chain seq x y z
N PRO A 1 -19.82 -12.21 -5.99
CA PRO A 1 -19.47 -11.20 -4.95
C PRO A 1 -18.93 -9.92 -5.60
N PRO A 2 -19.39 -8.72 -5.20
CA PRO A 2 -18.80 -7.49 -5.69
C PRO A 2 -17.34 -7.47 -5.21
N GLN A 3 -16.39 -7.37 -6.13
CA GLN A 3 -15.00 -7.12 -5.78
C GLN A 3 -14.97 -5.73 -5.15
N THR A 4 -15.00 -5.66 -3.83
CA THR A 4 -14.78 -4.41 -3.10
C THR A 4 -13.32 -4.05 -3.31
N ALA A 5 -13.07 -3.32 -4.40
CA ALA A 5 -11.79 -2.70 -4.64
C ALA A 5 -11.49 -1.82 -3.43
N LEU A 6 -10.44 -2.19 -2.70
CA LEU A 6 -10.02 -1.50 -1.48
C LEU A 6 -9.76 -0.01 -1.71
N LEU A 7 -9.40 0.33 -2.95
CA LEU A 7 -9.04 1.66 -3.40
C LEU A 7 -10.01 2.13 -4.47
N GLU A 8 -10.31 3.43 -4.44
CA GLU A 8 -10.97 4.14 -5.54
C GLU A 8 -10.28 3.85 -6.90
N PRO A 9 -11.03 3.68 -8.01
CA PRO A 9 -10.48 3.35 -9.33
C PRO A 9 -9.42 4.34 -9.83
N LYS A 10 -9.51 5.62 -9.45
CA LYS A 10 -8.47 6.62 -9.74
C LYS A 10 -7.14 6.32 -9.04
N ARG A 11 -7.19 5.94 -7.75
CA ARG A 11 -6.00 5.62 -6.97
C ARG A 11 -5.39 4.31 -7.43
N SER A 12 -6.20 3.28 -7.66
CA SER A 12 -5.71 1.98 -8.11
C SER A 12 -5.01 2.07 -9.46
N LEU A 13 -5.52 2.89 -10.40
CA LEU A 13 -4.87 3.14 -11.67
C LEU A 13 -3.52 3.87 -11.50
N ALA A 14 -3.49 4.94 -10.70
CA ALA A 14 -2.27 5.70 -10.45
C ALA A 14 -1.20 4.84 -9.75
N LEU A 15 -1.59 3.99 -8.79
CA LEU A 15 -0.71 3.03 -8.13
C LEU A 15 -0.16 2.01 -9.15
N GLY A 16 -1.01 1.51 -10.05
CA GLY A 16 -0.59 0.62 -11.14
C GLY A 16 0.41 1.26 -12.10
N VAL A 17 0.22 2.53 -12.45
CA VAL A 17 1.17 3.29 -13.29
C VAL A 17 2.49 3.52 -12.55
N PHE A 18 2.44 3.93 -11.29
CA PHE A 18 3.61 4.15 -10.45
C PHE A 18 4.47 2.90 -10.35
N LEU A 19 3.87 1.75 -10.06
CA LEU A 19 4.58 0.47 -9.96
C LEU A 19 5.25 0.08 -11.28
N LYS A 20 4.60 0.35 -12.43
CA LYS A 20 5.20 0.14 -13.75
C LYS A 20 6.40 1.05 -14.01
N GLN A 21 6.35 2.32 -13.57
CA GLN A 21 7.46 3.26 -13.74
C GLN A 21 8.67 2.90 -12.91
N VAL A 22 8.44 2.44 -11.67
CA VAL A 22 9.50 2.02 -10.76
C VAL A 22 10.25 0.79 -11.29
N LYS A 23 9.62 -0.03 -12.16
CA LYS A 23 10.20 -1.26 -12.75
C LYS A 23 10.80 -2.21 -11.70
N ARG A 24 10.29 -2.19 -10.46
CA ARG A 24 10.70 -3.08 -9.37
C ARG A 24 9.52 -3.90 -8.87
N PRO A 25 9.76 -5.13 -8.37
CA PRO A 25 8.71 -5.92 -7.75
C PRO A 25 8.19 -5.22 -6.48
N VAL A 26 6.87 -5.21 -6.31
CA VAL A 26 6.19 -4.60 -5.13
C VAL A 26 6.81 -5.06 -3.82
N ARG A 27 7.10 -6.37 -3.71
CA ARG A 27 7.73 -6.95 -2.52
C ARG A 27 9.07 -6.30 -2.19
N GLN A 28 9.87 -5.99 -3.21
CA GLN A 28 11.17 -5.35 -3.02
C GLN A 28 11.01 -3.87 -2.66
N ILE A 29 10.04 -3.16 -3.25
CA ILE A 29 9.74 -1.77 -2.87
C ILE A 29 9.34 -1.71 -1.40
N VAL A 30 8.47 -2.62 -0.97
CA VAL A 30 8.00 -2.71 0.42
C VAL A 30 9.15 -3.07 1.38
N GLN A 31 10.06 -3.95 0.96
CA GLN A 31 11.26 -4.28 1.72
C GLN A 31 12.19 -3.06 1.84
N ASP A 32 12.53 -2.43 0.71
CA ASP A 32 13.36 -1.23 0.66
C ASP A 32 12.80 -0.12 1.58
N ILE A 33 11.48 0.11 1.60
CA ILE A 33 10.86 1.09 2.48
C ILE A 33 10.97 0.68 3.97
N GLN A 34 10.77 -0.60 4.29
CA GLN A 34 10.91 -1.11 5.67
C GLN A 34 12.36 -1.03 6.17
N ASP A 35 13.32 -1.30 5.30
CA ASP A 35 14.76 -1.18 5.59
C ASP A 35 15.27 0.27 5.54
N GLY A 36 14.42 1.24 5.21
CA GLY A 36 14.78 2.66 5.10
C GLY A 36 15.55 3.03 3.82
N VAL A 37 15.59 2.14 2.83
CA VAL A 37 16.20 2.33 1.50
C VAL A 37 15.27 3.13 0.58
N GLY A 38 15.05 4.39 0.92
CA GLY A 38 14.22 5.33 0.14
C GLY A 38 14.92 5.96 -1.07
N ALA A 39 16.26 5.90 -1.12
CA ALA A 39 17.10 6.57 -2.12
C ALA A 39 16.72 6.31 -3.60
N PRO A 40 16.38 5.08 -4.05
CA PRO A 40 16.02 4.84 -5.45
C PRO A 40 14.63 5.36 -5.84
N TYR A 41 13.79 5.68 -4.86
CA TYR A 41 12.46 6.24 -5.07
C TYR A 41 12.50 7.77 -5.02
N GLY A 42 13.24 8.33 -4.07
CA GLY A 42 13.24 9.77 -3.79
C GLY A 42 11.97 10.19 -3.04
N ALA A 43 12.03 11.36 -2.41
CA ALA A 43 10.97 11.84 -1.53
C ALA A 43 9.60 11.93 -2.22
N GLU A 44 9.55 12.49 -3.44
CA GLU A 44 8.30 12.69 -4.19
C GLU A 44 7.59 11.38 -4.51
N LYS A 45 8.32 10.35 -4.97
CA LYS A 45 7.73 9.06 -5.29
C LYS A 45 7.20 8.34 -4.06
N LEU A 46 7.93 8.41 -2.94
CA LEU A 46 7.46 7.84 -1.67
C LEU A 46 6.22 8.58 -1.16
N LEU A 47 6.19 9.90 -1.31
CA LEU A 47 5.06 10.72 -0.92
C LEU A 47 3.84 10.44 -1.79
N GLU A 48 4.02 10.29 -3.10
CA GLU A 48 2.97 9.88 -4.02
C GLU A 48 2.47 8.46 -3.73
N LEU A 49 3.37 7.50 -3.53
CA LEU A 49 3.01 6.13 -3.12
C LEU A 49 2.17 6.16 -1.84
N SER A 50 2.57 6.92 -0.82
CA SER A 50 1.84 7.04 0.45
C SER A 50 0.45 7.65 0.28
N ARG A 51 0.25 8.54 -0.71
CA ARG A 51 -1.05 9.13 -1.06
C ARG A 51 -1.95 8.17 -1.85
N LEU A 52 -1.35 7.22 -2.57
CA LEU A 52 -2.06 6.24 -3.38
C LEU A 52 -2.43 4.98 -2.58
N LEU A 53 -1.66 4.67 -1.53
CA LEU A 53 -1.94 3.56 -0.63
C LEU A 53 -3.27 3.75 0.13
N PRO A 54 -3.98 2.66 0.44
CA PRO A 54 -5.21 2.74 1.21
C PRO A 54 -4.89 3.14 2.65
N GLY A 55 -5.77 3.94 3.27
CA GLY A 55 -5.63 4.26 4.69
C GLY A 55 -5.70 3.00 5.57
N ALA A 56 -5.18 3.06 6.80
CA ALA A 56 -5.20 1.93 7.73
C ALA A 56 -6.62 1.36 7.97
N ALA A 57 -7.65 2.20 7.90
CA ALA A 57 -9.04 1.79 7.99
C ALA A 57 -9.52 1.02 6.74
N GLU A 58 -9.13 1.47 5.53
CA GLU A 58 -9.40 0.75 4.28
C GLU A 58 -8.68 -0.61 4.28
N VAL A 59 -7.39 -0.66 4.63
CA VAL A 59 -6.61 -1.93 4.70
C VAL A 59 -7.25 -2.95 5.64
N ARG A 60 -7.73 -2.50 6.81
CA ARG A 60 -8.46 -3.35 7.77
C ARG A 60 -9.80 -3.85 7.27
N ALA A 61 -10.44 -3.17 6.33
CA ALA A 61 -11.70 -3.60 5.74
C ALA A 61 -11.51 -4.65 4.63
N GLY A 62 -10.38 -4.62 3.90
CA GLY A 62 -10.08 -5.57 2.82
C GLY A 62 -9.34 -6.83 3.25
N VAL A 63 -8.55 -6.78 4.32
CA VAL A 63 -7.99 -7.96 4.98
C VAL A 63 -8.98 -8.35 6.06
N GLY A 64 -9.78 -9.39 5.80
CA GLY A 64 -10.94 -9.74 6.61
C GLY A 64 -10.74 -9.71 8.13
N GLY A 65 -11.66 -9.03 8.80
CA GLY A 65 -11.99 -9.22 10.21
C GLY A 65 -11.33 -8.24 11.20
N PRO A 66 -12.03 -7.88 12.30
CA PRO A 66 -11.47 -7.04 13.35
C PRO A 66 -10.21 -7.70 13.94
N PRO A 67 -9.26 -6.90 14.48
CA PRO A 67 -8.12 -7.45 15.20
C PRO A 67 -8.66 -8.33 16.32
N ALA A 68 -8.26 -9.60 16.36
CA ALA A 68 -8.49 -10.45 17.52
C ALA A 68 -8.07 -9.66 18.76
N ALA A 69 -9.02 -9.49 19.68
CA ALA A 69 -8.80 -8.82 20.96
C ALA A 69 -7.53 -9.40 21.62
N PRO A 70 -6.78 -8.58 22.39
CA PRO A 70 -5.66 -9.11 23.16
C PRO A 70 -6.17 -10.27 24.04
N PRO A 71 -5.41 -11.37 24.20
CA PRO A 71 -5.77 -12.37 25.19
C PRO A 71 -5.82 -11.68 26.56
N ASP A 72 -7.00 -11.71 27.17
CA ASP A 72 -7.22 -11.24 28.54
C ASP A 72 -6.28 -12.02 29.49
N PRO A 73 -5.67 -11.36 30.49
CA PRO A 73 -4.66 -11.97 31.37
C PRO A 73 -5.17 -13.13 32.23
#